data_AF-A0A925ZIP6-F1
#
_entry.id   AF-A0A925ZIP6-F1
#
_cell.length_a   1.000
_cell.length_b   1.000
_cell.length_c   1.000
_cell.angle_alpha   90.00
_cell.angle_beta   90.00
_cell.angle_gamma   90.00
#
_symmetry.space_group_name_H-M   'P 1'
#
loop_
_entity.id
_entity.type
_entity.pdbx_description
1 polymer ?
#
loop_
_entity_poly.entity_id
_entity_poly.type
_entity_poly.pdbx_seq_one_letter_code
_entity_poly.pdbx_strand_id
1 'polypeptide(L)' 'GTDSSGIFVGTQLTTGALLPGSFQQFIWLVDAPAEEPKTYYATTDHAEEGIGDVAECNEENNVGLTETVACPIAG' A
#
# COMPACT_ATOMS: atom_id res chain seq x y z
N GLY A 1 -6.26 8.74 1.36
CA GLY A 1 -5.48 9.69 0.54
C GLY A 1 -5.46 9.15 -0.86
N THR A 2 -5.98 9.90 -1.83
CA THR A 2 -6.14 9.41 -3.21
C THR A 2 -4.92 9.87 -4.00
N ASP A 3 -3.96 8.97 -4.20
CA ASP A 3 -2.85 9.21 -5.13
C ASP A 3 -2.72 7.99 -6.03
N SER A 4 -3.49 8.03 -7.12
CA SER A 4 -3.35 7.16 -8.30
C SER A 4 -2.34 7.73 -9.32
N SER A 5 -1.46 8.64 -8.90
CA SER A 5 -0.48 9.30 -9.77
C SER A 5 0.93 8.71 -9.66
N GLY A 6 1.18 7.86 -8.67
CA GLY A 6 2.42 7.13 -8.49
C GLY A 6 2.65 6.01 -9.51
N ILE A 7 3.88 5.48 -9.51
CA ILE A 7 4.21 4.29 -10.30
C ILE A 7 3.59 3.06 -9.61
N PHE A 8 2.81 2.29 -10.36
CA PHE A 8 2.24 1.04 -9.88
C PHE A 8 3.36 0.02 -9.60
N VAL A 9 3.47 -0.43 -8.35
CA VAL A 9 4.44 -1.44 -7.91
C VAL A 9 3.94 -2.85 -8.20
N GLY A 10 2.66 -3.13 -7.94
CA GLY A 10 2.06 -4.44 -8.13
C GLY A 10 0.85 -4.68 -7.22
N THR A 11 0.13 -5.77 -7.50
CA THR A 11 -1.00 -6.26 -6.69
C THR A 11 -0.78 -7.73 -6.38
N GLN A 12 -1.16 -8.16 -5.17
CA GLN A 12 -1.18 -9.56 -4.77
C GLN A 12 -2.52 -9.89 -4.12
N LEU A 13 -3.01 -11.10 -4.39
CA LEU A 13 -4.22 -11.63 -3.76
C LEU A 13 -3.86 -12.37 -2.46
N THR A 14 -4.76 -12.32 -1.49
CA THR A 14 -4.70 -13.20 -0.32
C THR A 14 -4.79 -14.66 -0.77
N THR A 15 -4.12 -15.54 -0.03
CA THR A 15 -4.17 -16.98 -0.33
C THR A 15 -5.50 -17.62 0.07
N GLY A 16 -6.34 -16.87 0.79
CA GLY A 16 -7.67 -17.26 1.24
C GLY A 16 -8.33 -16.11 2.03
N ALA A 17 -9.55 -16.36 2.53
CA ALA A 17 -10.26 -15.38 3.33
C ALA A 17 -9.53 -15.09 4.65
N LEU A 18 -9.42 -13.80 5.00
CA LEU A 18 -8.92 -13.37 6.30
C LEU A 18 -10.06 -13.46 7.32
N LEU A 19 -9.91 -14.34 8.31
CA LEU A 19 -10.82 -14.43 9.45
C LEU A 19 -10.58 -13.26 10.42
N PRO A 20 -11.53 -12.94 11.32
CA PRO A 20 -11.35 -11.91 12.33
C PRO A 20 -10.07 -12.10 13.14
N GLY A 21 -9.20 -11.07 13.14
CA GLY A 21 -7.90 -11.08 13.83
C GLY A 21 -6.77 -11.82 13.10
N SER A 22 -7.04 -12.43 11.94
CA SER A 22 -5.98 -12.98 11.08
C SER A 22 -5.30 -11.90 10.25
N PHE A 23 -4.08 -12.16 9.82
CA PHE A 23 -3.32 -11.28 8.93
C PHE A 23 -2.51 -12.09 7.93
N GLN A 24 -2.21 -11.48 6.79
CA GLN A 24 -1.28 -12.00 5.79
C GLN A 24 -0.29 -10.89 5.42
N GLN A 25 0.98 -11.24 5.30
CA GLN A 25 2.03 -10.31 4.92
C GLN A 25 2.44 -10.53 3.46
N PHE A 26 2.58 -9.43 2.73
CA PHE A 26 3.12 -9.40 1.37
C PHE A 26 4.43 -8.60 1.34
N ILE A 27 5.32 -8.98 0.43
CA ILE A 27 6.62 -8.34 0.24
C ILE A 27 6.75 -7.96 -1.23
N TRP A 28 7.04 -6.69 -1.49
CA TRP A 28 7.45 -6.18 -2.79
C TRP A 28 8.89 -5.72 -2.73
N LEU A 29 9.68 -6.11 -3.73
CA LEU A 29 11.02 -5.58 -3.93
C LEU A 29 10.90 -4.33 -4.80
N VAL A 30 11.35 -3.20 -4.27
CA VAL A 30 11.33 -1.90 -4.94
C VAL A 30 12.73 -1.33 -4.97
N ASP A 31 13.05 -0.57 -6.01
CA ASP A 31 14.33 0.12 -6.10
C ASP A 31 14.44 1.13 -4.96
N ALA A 32 15.57 1.07 -4.25
CA ALA A 32 15.87 1.98 -3.16
C ALA A 32 15.60 3.45 -3.58
N PRO A 33 15.06 4.28 -2.69
CA PRO A 33 15.04 5.72 -2.92
C PRO A 33 16.47 6.18 -3.20
N ALA A 34 16.66 7.00 -4.24
CA ALA A 34 17.96 7.59 -4.53
C ALA A 34 18.23 8.72 -3.53
N GLU A 35 18.26 9.97 -4.01
CA GLU A 35 18.58 11.15 -3.20
C GLU A 35 17.38 11.67 -2.38
N GLU A 36 16.16 11.35 -2.81
CA GLU A 36 14.92 11.84 -2.21
C GLU A 36 14.08 10.70 -1.61
N PRO A 37 13.44 10.93 -0.44
CA PRO A 37 12.43 10.04 0.12
C PRO A 37 11.37 9.67 -0.91
N LYS A 38 11.03 8.38 -0.99
CA LYS A 38 9.88 7.89 -1.75
C LYS A 38 8.71 7.59 -0.81
N THR A 39 7.54 8.08 -1.19
CA THR A 39 6.27 7.71 -0.56
C THR A 39 5.72 6.44 -1.20
N TYR A 40 5.24 5.52 -0.37
CA TYR A 40 4.57 4.30 -0.79
C TYR A 40 3.13 4.31 -0.27
N TYR A 41 2.23 4.04 -1.19
CA TYR A 41 0.81 3.95 -0.94
C TYR A 41 0.33 2.53 -1.22
N ALA A 42 -0.53 2.00 -0.36
CA ALA A 42 -1.13 0.69 -0.52
C ALA A 42 -2.64 0.78 -0.27
N THR A 43 -3.41 0.07 -1.09
CA THR A 43 -4.84 -0.17 -0.88
C THR A 43 -5.11 -1.66 -0.74
N THR A 44 -6.17 -2.00 -0.03
CA THR A 44 -6.76 -3.33 0.02
C THR A 44 -8.17 -3.28 -0.52
N ASP A 45 -8.65 -4.42 -1.01
CA ASP A 45 -10.06 -4.62 -1.40
C ASP A 45 -10.62 -3.54 -2.36
N HIS A 46 -9.82 -3.06 -3.32
CA HIS A 46 -10.25 -1.98 -4.23
C HIS A 46 -10.84 -0.75 -3.51
N ALA A 47 -10.22 -0.32 -2.40
CA ALA A 47 -10.64 0.84 -1.60
C ALA A 47 -10.92 2.10 -2.45
N GLU A 48 -10.21 2.27 -3.57
CA GLU A 48 -10.42 3.35 -4.53
C GLU A 48 -11.79 3.33 -5.25
N GLU A 49 -12.50 2.20 -5.25
CA GLU A 49 -13.83 2.03 -5.84
C GLU A 49 -14.98 2.26 -4.84
N GLY A 50 -14.67 2.48 -3.56
CA GLY A 50 -15.60 2.96 -2.54
C GLY A 50 -16.06 1.90 -1.53
N ILE A 51 -16.73 0.83 -1.97
CA ILE A 51 -17.22 -0.26 -1.08
C ILE A 51 -16.31 -1.51 -1.16
N GLY A 52 -15.40 -1.53 -2.14
CA GLY A 52 -14.55 -2.69 -2.39
C GLY A 52 -15.28 -3.92 -2.89
N ASP A 53 -14.58 -5.07 -2.92
CA ASP A 53 -15.19 -6.36 -3.25
C ASP A 53 -15.94 -6.96 -2.05
N VAL A 54 -15.55 -6.58 -0.83
CA VAL A 54 -16.14 -7.04 0.42
C VAL A 54 -16.52 -5.83 1.26
N ALA A 55 -17.81 -5.57 1.42
CA ALA A 55 -18.28 -4.48 2.27
C ALA A 55 -17.85 -4.68 3.74
N GLU A 56 -17.15 -3.70 4.28
CA GLU A 56 -16.60 -3.70 5.64
C GLU A 56 -17.32 -2.70 6.55
N CYS A 57 -17.01 -2.77 7.85
CA CYS A 57 -17.58 -1.82 8.82
C CYS A 57 -17.03 -0.39 8.66
N ASN A 58 -15.85 -0.23 8.06
CA ASN A 58 -15.21 1.06 7.84
C ASN A 58 -14.31 1.02 6.61
N GLU A 59 -14.85 1.39 5.46
CA GLU A 59 -14.12 1.42 4.18
C GLU A 59 -12.91 2.38 4.16
N GLU A 60 -12.85 3.34 5.09
CA GLU A 60 -11.77 4.33 5.14
C GLU A 60 -10.46 3.76 5.71
N ASN A 61 -10.46 2.54 6.26
CA ASN A 61 -9.27 1.91 6.83
C ASN A 61 -8.52 0.99 5.84
N ASN A 62 -8.98 0.88 4.60
CA ASN A 62 -8.38 0.06 3.54
C ASN A 62 -7.20 0.74 2.81
N VAL A 63 -6.65 1.79 3.42
CA VAL A 63 -5.56 2.58 2.83
C VAL A 63 -4.40 2.73 3.81
N GLY A 64 -3.19 2.55 3.30
CA GLY A 64 -1.94 2.71 4.04
C GLY A 64 -0.98 3.65 3.31
N LEU A 65 -0.28 4.49 4.07
CA LEU A 65 0.75 5.39 3.56
C LEU A 65 2.02 5.22 4.39
N THR A 66 3.17 5.09 3.73
CA THR A 66 4.48 5.08 4.37
C THR A 66 5.49 5.83 3.52
N GLU A 67 6.63 6.19 4.10
CA GLU A 67 7.68 6.96 3.43
C GLU A 67 9.03 6.34 3.77
N THR A 68 9.92 6.22 2.79
CA THR A 68 11.30 5.77 3.01
C THR A 68 12.21 6.92 3.39
N VAL A 69 13.28 6.62 4.11
CA VAL A 69 14.38 7.56 4.32
C VAL A 69 15.37 7.48 3.16
N ALA A 70 15.86 8.62 2.67
CA ALA A 70 16.93 8.71 1.69
C ALA A 70 18.22 9.28 2.30
N CYS A 71 19.38 8.90 1.76
CA CYS A 71 20.69 9.42 2.19
C CYS A 71 21.08 10.59 1.28
N PRO A 72 21.26 11.81 1.80
CA PRO A 72 21.68 12.94 0.98
C PRO A 72 23.14 12.74 0.51
N ILE A 73 23.46 13.12 -0.73
CA ILE A 73 24.84 13.14 -1.22
C ILE A 73 25.66 14.14 -0.39
N ALA A 74 26.87 13.76 -0.01
CA ALA A 74 27.82 14.68 0.59
C ALA A 74 28.19 15.78 -0.41
N GLY A 75 27.89 17.04 -0.06
CA GLY A 75 28.21 18.22 -0.87
C GLY A 75 29.69 18.50 -1.03
#